data_AF-A0A935M9G9-F1
#
_entry.id   AF-A0A935M9G9-F1
#
_cell.length_a   1.000
_cell.length_b   1.000
_cell.length_c   1.000
_cell.angle_alpha   90.00
_cell.angle_beta   90.00
_cell.angle_gamma   90.00
#
_symmetry.space_group_name_H-M   'P 1'
#
loop_
_entity.id
_entity.type
_entity.pdbx_description
1 polymer ?
#
loop_
_entity_poly.entity_id
_entity_poly.type
_entity_poly.pdbx_seq_one_letter_code
_entity_poly.pdbx_strand_id
1 'polypeptide(L)'
;MSINGDHVYINTGRHIKDNHYDRANKCVKSGISGYSKLNSFIDRQKERIDTIISESEKKGNILSVQKVREIYEQESGKVKSISFYDFAEETIKRERELKEISSDTLDNYDNEIAKLRVYRAKLSIHDIDKDFLEGYKSYLTEELKQKNNTAYHALCFLRKYTKKLFNEGKISKYPFTEFIVGSPFIGEPEYLEPEELKIT
;
A
#
# COMPACT_ATOMS: atom_id res chain seq x y z
N MET A 1 14.51 -18.42 -1.65
CA MET A 1 13.71 -18.81 -0.45
C MET A 1 12.48 -19.58 -0.93
N SER A 2 11.89 -20.44 -0.10
CA SER A 2 10.58 -21.03 -0.37
C SER A 2 9.64 -20.79 0.80
N ILE A 3 8.42 -20.32 0.53
CA ILE A 3 7.32 -20.25 1.51
C ILE A 3 6.11 -20.86 0.81
N ASN A 4 5.47 -21.85 1.44
CA ASN A 4 4.29 -22.55 0.90
C ASN A 4 4.48 -23.16 -0.51
N GLY A 5 5.69 -23.56 -0.88
CA GLY A 5 5.99 -24.16 -2.19
C GLY A 5 6.33 -23.17 -3.30
N ASP A 6 6.11 -21.87 -3.08
CA ASP A 6 6.49 -20.82 -4.04
C ASP A 6 7.95 -20.39 -3.86
N HIS A 7 8.62 -20.06 -4.97
CA HIS A 7 10.03 -19.65 -4.99
C HIS A 7 10.18 -18.19 -5.42
N VAL A 8 11.05 -17.45 -4.72
CA VAL A 8 11.52 -16.14 -5.19
C VAL A 8 13.01 -15.99 -4.95
N TYR A 9 13.61 -15.24 -5.89
CA TYR A 9 15.01 -14.86 -5.86
C TYR A 9 15.11 -13.40 -5.45
N ILE A 10 15.93 -13.15 -4.44
CA ILE A 10 16.22 -11.81 -3.93
C ILE A 10 17.65 -11.46 -4.31
N ASN A 11 17.83 -10.39 -5.07
CA ASN A 11 19.16 -9.92 -5.44
C ASN A 11 19.79 -9.21 -4.23
N THR A 12 20.94 -9.72 -3.77
CA THR A 12 21.65 -9.16 -2.60
C THR A 12 22.60 -8.02 -2.95
N GLY A 13 22.83 -7.74 -4.24
CA GLY A 13 23.71 -6.69 -4.74
C GLY A 13 25.21 -7.05 -4.71
N ARG A 14 25.53 -8.30 -4.37
CA ARG A 14 26.91 -8.82 -4.37
C ARG A 14 27.04 -9.96 -5.36
N HIS A 15 28.06 -9.89 -6.21
CA HIS A 15 28.35 -10.93 -7.18
C HIS A 15 29.37 -11.94 -6.62
N ILE A 16 29.05 -13.22 -6.77
CA ILE A 16 29.93 -14.34 -6.43
C ILE A 16 30.06 -15.18 -7.70
N LYS A 17 31.29 -15.57 -8.06
CA LYS A 17 31.51 -16.49 -9.19
C LYS A 17 30.89 -17.84 -8.87
N ASP A 18 30.25 -18.47 -9.84
CA ASP A 18 29.55 -19.75 -9.63
C ASP A 18 30.48 -20.84 -9.07
N ASN A 19 31.73 -20.90 -9.55
CA ASN A 19 32.74 -21.85 -9.06
C ASN A 19 33.18 -21.62 -7.59
N HIS A 20 32.95 -20.42 -7.05
CA HIS A 20 33.27 -20.04 -5.67
C HIS A 20 32.10 -20.27 -4.70
N TYR A 21 30.90 -20.54 -5.22
CA TYR A 21 29.70 -20.78 -4.41
C TYR A 21 29.46 -22.29 -4.23
N ASP A 22 29.19 -22.69 -3.00
CA ASP A 22 28.73 -24.02 -2.65
C ASP A 22 27.20 -24.03 -2.66
N ARG A 23 26.62 -24.65 -3.70
CA ARG A 23 25.15 -24.71 -3.88
C ARG A 23 24.47 -25.61 -2.84
N ALA A 24 25.15 -26.65 -2.35
CA ALA A 24 24.60 -27.57 -1.37
C ALA A 24 24.50 -26.88 0.00
N ASN A 25 25.58 -26.23 0.41
CA ASN A 25 25.67 -25.55 1.71
C ASN A 25 25.19 -24.08 1.67
N LYS A 26 24.81 -23.58 0.48
CA LYS A 26 24.33 -22.20 0.25
C LYS A 26 25.29 -21.13 0.79
N CYS A 27 26.59 -21.34 0.65
CA CYS A 27 27.65 -20.47 1.17
C CYS A 27 28.81 -20.31 0.17
N VAL A 28 29.72 -19.37 0.43
CA VAL A 28 31.00 -19.24 -0.29
C VAL A 28 31.98 -20.27 0.26
N LYS A 29 32.66 -20.99 -0.65
CA LYS A 29 33.62 -22.05 -0.33
C LYS A 29 34.78 -21.53 0.53
N SER A 30 35.24 -22.36 1.47
CA SER A 30 36.45 -22.10 2.26
C SER A 30 37.67 -21.99 1.35
N GLY A 31 38.47 -20.93 1.53
CA GLY A 31 39.66 -20.66 0.70
C GLY A 31 39.50 -19.51 -0.29
N ILE A 32 38.28 -18.98 -0.48
CA ILE A 32 38.07 -17.74 -1.23
C ILE A 32 38.42 -16.53 -0.36
N SER A 33 39.16 -15.56 -0.92
CA SER A 33 39.48 -14.32 -0.20
C SER A 33 38.19 -13.62 0.25
N GLY A 34 38.12 -13.29 1.54
CA GLY A 34 36.93 -12.66 2.12
C GLY A 34 35.72 -13.60 2.30
N TYR A 35 35.88 -14.92 2.18
CA TYR A 35 34.76 -15.88 2.33
C TYR A 35 33.99 -15.68 3.65
N SER A 36 34.70 -15.46 4.76
CA SER A 36 34.08 -15.24 6.07
C SER A 36 33.15 -14.01 6.05
N LYS A 37 33.62 -12.87 5.52
CA LYS A 37 32.80 -11.65 5.39
C LYS A 37 31.60 -11.84 4.45
N LEU A 38 31.77 -12.60 3.38
CA LEU A 38 30.69 -12.90 2.42
C LEU A 38 29.63 -13.82 3.05
N ASN A 39 30.06 -14.86 3.76
CA ASN A 39 29.16 -15.77 4.45
C ASN A 39 28.40 -15.06 5.58
N SER A 40 29.08 -14.28 6.42
CA SER A 40 28.39 -13.45 7.42
C SER A 40 27.43 -12.42 6.82
N PHE A 41 27.64 -11.97 5.58
CA PHE A 41 26.67 -11.14 4.88
C PHE A 41 25.46 -11.96 4.43
N ILE A 42 25.68 -13.12 3.82
CA ILE A 42 24.62 -14.05 3.40
C ILE A 42 23.74 -14.42 4.60
N ASP A 43 24.35 -14.78 5.73
CA ASP A 43 23.62 -15.21 6.93
C ASP A 43 22.79 -14.08 7.52
N ARG A 44 23.33 -12.85 7.59
CA ARG A 44 22.53 -11.66 7.96
C ARG A 44 21.33 -11.41 7.04
N GLN A 45 21.45 -11.71 5.73
CA GLN A 45 20.30 -11.57 4.83
C GLN A 45 19.25 -12.65 5.09
N LYS A 46 19.66 -13.89 5.43
CA LYS A 46 18.73 -14.96 5.84
C LYS A 46 18.01 -14.59 7.12
N GLU A 47 18.73 -14.16 8.16
CA GLU A 47 18.16 -13.76 9.45
C GLU A 47 17.12 -12.64 9.31
N ARG A 48 17.39 -11.64 8.44
CA ARG A 48 16.41 -10.58 8.14
C ARG A 48 15.11 -11.13 7.57
N ILE A 49 15.21 -12.02 6.59
CA ILE A 49 14.06 -12.66 5.96
C ILE A 49 13.28 -13.47 7.00
N ASP A 50 13.97 -14.25 7.83
CA ASP A 50 13.34 -15.05 8.88
C ASP A 50 12.63 -14.17 9.93
N THR A 51 13.20 -13.01 10.24
CA THR A 51 12.60 -12.01 11.12
C THR A 51 11.29 -11.45 10.53
N ILE A 52 11.30 -11.06 9.25
CA ILE A 52 10.10 -10.56 8.54
C ILE A 52 8.98 -11.61 8.57
N ILE A 53 9.33 -12.88 8.32
CA ILE A 53 8.37 -13.99 8.36
C ILE A 53 7.79 -14.13 9.77
N SER A 54 8.66 -14.24 10.77
CA SER A 54 8.28 -14.44 12.17
C SER A 54 7.39 -13.31 12.72
N GLU A 55 7.70 -12.06 12.38
CA GLU A 55 6.91 -10.90 12.82
C GLU A 55 5.51 -10.87 12.20
N SER A 56 5.37 -11.36 10.98
CA SER A 56 4.08 -11.38 10.30
C SER A 56 3.23 -12.58 10.73
N GLU A 57 3.85 -13.72 11.01
CA GLU A 57 3.18 -14.86 11.64
C GLU A 57 2.61 -14.49 13.02
N LYS A 58 3.38 -13.74 13.83
CA LYS A 58 2.90 -13.21 15.12
C LYS A 58 1.67 -12.30 14.99
N LYS A 59 1.50 -11.64 13.83
CA LYS A 59 0.35 -10.78 13.54
C LYS A 59 -0.86 -11.56 12.98
N GLY A 60 -0.74 -12.89 12.82
CA GLY A 60 -1.80 -13.74 12.29
C GLY A 60 -1.95 -13.69 10.76
N ASN A 61 -0.99 -13.08 10.05
CA ASN A 61 -1.08 -12.87 8.61
C ASN A 61 -0.39 -14.00 7.84
N ILE A 62 -1.08 -14.56 6.84
CA ILE A 62 -0.47 -15.48 5.87
C ILE A 62 0.36 -14.64 4.89
N LEU A 63 1.69 -14.61 5.09
CA LEU A 63 2.59 -13.96 4.16
C LEU A 63 2.71 -14.72 2.85
N SER A 64 2.46 -14.05 1.74
CA SER A 64 2.92 -14.52 0.43
C SER A 64 4.43 -14.27 0.29
N VAL A 65 5.11 -15.10 -0.51
CA VAL A 65 6.53 -14.92 -0.84
C VAL A 65 6.81 -13.52 -1.43
N GLN A 66 5.85 -12.99 -2.19
CA GLN A 66 5.94 -11.65 -2.79
C GLN A 66 5.95 -10.54 -1.73
N LYS A 67 5.11 -10.64 -0.69
CA LYS A 67 5.07 -9.65 0.40
C LYS A 67 6.37 -9.65 1.21
N VAL A 68 6.97 -10.82 1.44
CA VAL A 68 8.28 -10.93 2.12
C VAL A 68 9.38 -10.25 1.31
N ARG A 69 9.39 -10.47 -0.01
CA ARG A 69 10.34 -9.80 -0.91
C ARG A 69 10.19 -8.28 -0.84
N GLU A 70 8.96 -7.77 -0.85
CA GLU A 70 8.67 -6.34 -0.77
C GLU A 70 9.18 -5.71 0.54
N ILE A 71 8.86 -6.32 1.69
CA ILE A 71 9.33 -5.84 3.00
C ILE A 71 10.87 -5.85 3.04
N TYR A 72 11.50 -6.92 2.55
CA TYR A 72 12.95 -7.02 2.49
C TYR A 72 13.59 -5.94 1.60
N GLU A 73 13.00 -5.66 0.43
CA GLU A 73 13.48 -4.63 -0.50
C GLU A 73 13.31 -3.21 0.06
N GLN A 74 12.27 -2.98 0.87
CA GLN A 74 12.06 -1.74 1.63
C GLN A 74 13.11 -1.57 2.74
N GLU A 75 13.31 -2.58 3.59
CA GLU A 75 14.27 -2.53 4.69
C GLU A 75 15.73 -2.45 4.22
N SER A 76 16.03 -2.97 3.02
CA SER A 76 17.36 -2.87 2.40
C SER A 76 17.60 -1.54 1.71
N GLY A 77 16.61 -0.64 1.69
CA GLY A 77 16.70 0.68 1.06
C GLY A 77 16.80 0.65 -0.47
N LYS A 78 16.56 -0.52 -1.09
CA LYS A 78 16.63 -0.72 -2.54
C LYS A 78 15.39 -0.18 -3.26
N VAL A 79 14.26 -0.19 -2.56
CA VAL A 79 13.02 0.46 -3.01
C VAL A 79 12.72 1.56 -2.01
N LYS A 80 12.71 2.83 -2.46
CA LYS A 80 12.08 3.89 -1.67
C LYS A 80 10.62 3.47 -1.49
N SER A 81 10.21 3.20 -0.25
CA SER A 81 8.78 3.04 0.05
C SER A 81 8.09 4.31 -0.41
N ILE A 82 7.34 4.23 -1.51
CA ILE A 82 6.60 5.37 -2.03
C ILE A 82 5.52 5.69 -1.01
N SER A 83 5.55 6.90 -0.48
CA SER A 83 4.49 7.44 0.36
C SER A 83 3.23 7.58 -0.50
N PHE A 84 2.13 7.00 -0.04
CA PHE A 84 0.84 7.19 -0.72
C PHE A 84 0.46 8.66 -0.78
N TYR A 85 0.77 9.42 0.27
CA TYR A 85 0.47 10.85 0.34
C TYR A 85 1.22 11.62 -0.73
N ASP A 86 2.53 11.40 -0.84
CA ASP A 86 3.36 12.11 -1.82
C ASP A 86 2.85 11.83 -3.24
N PHE A 87 2.50 10.56 -3.53
CA PHE A 87 1.89 10.18 -4.79
C PHE A 87 0.54 10.88 -5.05
N ALA A 88 -0.36 10.87 -4.06
CA ALA A 88 -1.69 11.44 -4.21
C ALA A 88 -1.63 12.96 -4.39
N GLU A 89 -0.82 13.65 -3.59
CA GLU A 89 -0.61 15.10 -3.64
C GLU A 89 0.02 15.54 -4.97
N GLU A 90 1.05 14.83 -5.46
CA GLU A 90 1.66 15.10 -6.76
C GLU A 90 0.65 14.88 -7.91
N THR A 91 -0.16 13.82 -7.81
CA THR A 91 -1.20 13.53 -8.81
C THR A 91 -2.30 14.60 -8.80
N ILE A 92 -2.78 15.03 -7.63
CA ILE A 92 -3.78 16.10 -7.48
C ILE A 92 -3.25 17.41 -8.05
N LYS A 93 -1.99 17.75 -7.75
CA LYS A 93 -1.34 18.95 -8.29
C LYS A 93 -1.36 18.94 -9.82
N ARG A 94 -0.99 17.81 -10.44
CA ARG A 94 -1.04 17.65 -11.91
C ARG A 94 -2.47 17.79 -12.44
N GLU A 95 -3.45 17.15 -11.80
CA GLU A 95 -4.87 17.24 -12.19
C GLU A 95 -5.38 18.70 -12.11
N ARG A 96 -4.92 19.47 -11.11
CA ARG A 96 -5.22 20.90 -10.94
C ARG A 96 -4.64 21.75 -12.06
N GLU A 97 -3.37 21.51 -12.42
CA GLU A 97 -2.68 22.21 -13.51
C GLU A 97 -3.34 21.95 -14.87
N LEU A 98 -3.79 20.72 -15.11
CA LEU A 98 -4.42 20.32 -16.36
C LEU A 98 -5.91 20.68 -16.44
N LYS A 99 -6.52 21.12 -15.34
CA LYS A 99 -7.96 21.45 -15.25
C LYS A 99 -8.87 20.29 -15.68
N GLU A 100 -8.43 19.06 -15.46
CA GLU A 100 -9.21 17.84 -15.77
C GLU A 100 -10.40 17.67 -14.81
N ILE A 101 -10.32 18.29 -13.62
CA ILE A 101 -11.27 18.16 -12.51
C ILE A 101 -11.56 19.55 -11.94
N SER A 102 -12.79 19.79 -11.46
CA SER A 102 -13.16 21.07 -10.83
C SER A 102 -12.33 21.35 -9.57
N SER A 103 -12.06 22.63 -9.30
CA SER A 103 -11.29 23.04 -8.11
C SER A 103 -11.93 22.52 -6.83
N ASP A 104 -13.24 22.66 -6.67
CA ASP A 104 -13.96 22.21 -5.47
C ASP A 104 -13.78 20.70 -5.22
N THR A 105 -13.74 19.90 -6.28
CA THR A 105 -13.52 18.45 -6.16
C THR A 105 -12.09 18.15 -5.71
N LEU A 106 -11.11 18.91 -6.21
CA LEU A 106 -9.71 18.76 -5.80
C LEU A 106 -9.49 19.23 -4.36
N ASP A 107 -10.14 20.32 -3.95
CA ASP A 107 -10.11 20.81 -2.57
C ASP A 107 -10.72 19.78 -1.60
N ASN A 108 -11.78 19.07 -2.04
CA ASN A 108 -12.30 17.92 -1.30
C ASN A 108 -11.30 16.78 -1.19
N TYR A 109 -10.51 16.49 -2.22
CA TYR A 109 -9.46 15.47 -2.15
C TYR A 109 -8.35 15.84 -1.18
N ASP A 110 -7.96 17.12 -1.10
CA ASP A 110 -7.00 17.60 -0.11
C ASP A 110 -7.51 17.37 1.33
N ASN A 111 -8.81 17.58 1.57
CA ASN A 111 -9.46 17.27 2.84
C ASN A 111 -9.45 15.77 3.16
N GLU A 112 -9.66 14.91 2.15
CA GLU A 112 -9.58 13.46 2.33
C GLU A 112 -8.16 13.00 2.67
N ILE A 113 -7.12 13.62 2.08
CA ILE A 113 -5.72 13.36 2.44
C ILE A 113 -5.45 13.76 3.89
N ALA A 114 -5.88 14.95 4.31
CA ALA A 114 -5.70 15.41 5.68
C ALA A 114 -6.35 14.45 6.69
N LYS A 115 -7.56 13.99 6.39
CA LYS A 115 -8.28 13.00 7.21
C LYS A 115 -7.54 11.66 7.28
N LEU A 116 -7.07 11.16 6.14
CA LEU A 116 -6.31 9.92 6.08
C LEU A 116 -4.98 10.02 6.85
N ARG A 117 -4.30 11.17 6.80
CA ARG A 117 -3.09 11.45 7.59
C ARG A 117 -3.35 11.43 9.10
N VAL A 118 -4.53 11.88 9.56
CA VAL A 118 -4.92 11.78 10.99
C VAL A 118 -5.10 10.32 11.40
N TYR A 119 -5.74 9.50 10.57
CA TYR A 119 -5.87 8.06 10.82
C TYR A 119 -4.51 7.36 10.81
N ARG A 120 -3.64 7.68 9.84
CA ARG A 120 -2.33 7.04 9.69
C ARG A 120 -1.27 8.00 9.17
N ALA A 121 -0.46 8.56 10.07
CA ALA A 121 0.52 9.59 9.72
C ALA A 121 1.53 9.21 8.62
N LYS A 122 1.89 7.93 8.52
CA LYS A 122 2.78 7.38 7.48
C LYS A 122 2.09 6.21 6.80
N LEU A 123 1.86 6.34 5.50
CA LEU A 123 1.17 5.34 4.70
C LEU A 123 2.01 4.99 3.47
N SER A 124 2.52 3.77 3.41
CA SER A 124 3.14 3.24 2.19
C SER A 124 2.06 2.88 1.18
N ILE A 125 2.35 2.99 -0.13
CA ILE A 125 1.45 2.46 -1.17
C ILE A 125 1.18 0.95 -1.02
N HIS A 126 2.08 0.22 -0.35
CA HIS A 126 1.96 -1.22 -0.10
C HIS A 126 1.21 -1.57 1.19
N ASP A 127 0.96 -0.58 2.05
CA ASP A 127 0.18 -0.77 3.28
C ASP A 127 -1.33 -0.71 3.00
N ILE A 128 -1.72 -0.31 1.78
CA ILE A 128 -3.13 -0.27 1.37
C ILE A 128 -3.52 -1.68 0.91
N ASP A 129 -3.87 -2.52 1.88
CA ASP A 129 -4.45 -3.84 1.68
C ASP A 129 -5.91 -3.90 2.17
N LYS A 130 -6.53 -5.08 2.10
CA LYS A 130 -7.92 -5.26 2.50
C LYS A 130 -8.15 -4.90 3.96
N ASP A 131 -7.24 -5.30 4.85
CA ASP A 131 -7.34 -5.07 6.29
C ASP A 131 -7.23 -3.57 6.61
N PHE A 132 -6.35 -2.85 5.91
CA PHE A 132 -6.29 -1.39 5.98
C PHE A 132 -7.61 -0.73 5.54
N LEU A 133 -8.22 -1.20 4.44
CA LEU A 133 -9.48 -0.64 3.94
C LEU A 133 -10.64 -0.87 4.91
N GLU A 134 -10.73 -2.06 5.51
CA GLU A 134 -11.74 -2.38 6.53
C GLU A 134 -11.51 -1.54 7.79
N GLY A 135 -10.28 -1.46 8.28
CA GLY A 135 -9.91 -0.65 9.45
C GLY A 135 -10.21 0.84 9.25
N TYR A 136 -9.90 1.38 8.08
CA TYR A 136 -10.20 2.79 7.78
C TYR A 136 -11.71 3.03 7.66
N LYS A 137 -12.47 2.09 7.07
CA LYS A 137 -13.94 2.18 7.00
C LYS A 137 -14.58 2.17 8.40
N SER A 138 -14.11 1.30 9.30
CA SER A 138 -14.57 1.29 10.70
C SER A 138 -14.21 2.61 11.39
N TYR A 139 -13.01 3.14 11.21
CA TYR A 139 -12.64 4.45 11.75
C TYR A 139 -13.56 5.58 11.27
N LEU A 140 -13.90 5.63 9.99
CA LEU A 140 -14.79 6.66 9.45
C LEU A 140 -16.21 6.59 10.06
N THR A 141 -16.72 5.39 10.29
CA THR A 141 -18.11 5.16 10.71
C THR A 141 -18.30 5.13 12.22
N GLU A 142 -17.35 4.57 12.97
CA GLU A 142 -17.45 4.35 14.41
C GLU A 142 -16.81 5.50 15.21
N GLU A 143 -15.58 5.89 14.84
CA GLU A 143 -14.80 6.90 15.56
C GLU A 143 -15.20 8.33 15.14
N LEU A 144 -15.21 8.59 13.83
CA LEU A 144 -15.60 9.90 13.30
C LEU A 144 -17.11 10.07 13.13
N LYS A 145 -17.89 9.00 13.32
CA LYS A 145 -19.37 9.00 13.19
C LYS A 145 -19.85 9.67 11.90
N GLN A 146 -19.10 9.50 10.81
CA GLN A 146 -19.44 10.13 9.55
C GLN A 146 -20.70 9.50 8.96
N LYS A 147 -21.50 10.33 8.28
CA LYS A 147 -22.63 9.83 7.50
C LYS A 147 -22.13 8.86 6.43
N ASN A 148 -22.94 7.84 6.13
CA ASN A 148 -22.60 6.81 5.13
C ASN A 148 -22.11 7.40 3.80
N ASN A 149 -22.74 8.48 3.32
CA ASN A 149 -22.35 9.12 2.07
C ASN A 149 -20.95 9.77 2.15
N THR A 150 -20.61 10.39 3.27
CA THR A 150 -19.29 10.99 3.49
C THR A 150 -18.21 9.91 3.58
N ALA A 151 -18.46 8.83 4.32
CA ALA A 151 -17.54 7.70 4.39
C ALA A 151 -17.36 7.01 3.02
N TYR A 152 -18.44 6.90 2.25
CA TYR A 152 -18.41 6.40 0.87
C TYR A 152 -17.49 7.23 -0.03
N HIS A 153 -17.62 8.56 0.01
CA HIS A 153 -16.76 9.45 -0.80
C HIS A 153 -15.28 9.39 -0.38
N ALA A 154 -14.98 9.29 0.91
CA ALA A 154 -13.62 9.08 1.41
C ALA A 154 -12.98 7.79 0.86
N LEU A 155 -13.74 6.69 0.85
CA LEU A 155 -13.28 5.42 0.28
C LEU A 155 -13.20 5.45 -1.25
N CYS A 156 -14.05 6.22 -1.93
CA CYS A 156 -13.96 6.44 -3.37
C CYS A 156 -12.69 7.21 -3.76
N PHE A 157 -12.31 8.22 -2.98
CA PHE A 157 -11.03 8.90 -3.12
C PHE A 157 -9.88 7.90 -3.04
N LEU A 158 -9.83 7.09 -1.98
CA LEU A 158 -8.78 6.09 -1.79
C LEU A 158 -8.74 5.09 -2.94
N ARG A 159 -9.92 4.64 -3.40
CA ARG A 159 -10.07 3.75 -4.57
C ARG A 159 -9.48 4.36 -5.83
N LYS A 160 -9.78 5.64 -6.12
CA LYS A 160 -9.31 6.36 -7.31
C LYS A 160 -7.78 6.36 -7.38
N TYR A 161 -7.11 6.85 -6.33
CA TYR A 161 -5.64 6.99 -6.35
C TYR A 161 -4.93 5.65 -6.23
N THR A 162 -5.51 4.67 -5.52
CA THR A 162 -5.00 3.29 -5.53
C THR A 162 -5.13 2.64 -6.91
N LYS A 163 -6.20 2.95 -7.65
CA LYS A 163 -6.34 2.44 -9.02
C LYS A 163 -5.31 3.05 -9.96
N LYS A 164 -4.98 4.34 -9.81
CA LYS A 164 -3.89 4.97 -10.57
C LYS A 164 -2.54 4.32 -10.27
N LEU A 165 -2.23 4.07 -9.00
CA LEU A 165 -1.02 3.31 -8.62
C LEU A 165 -0.93 1.94 -9.31
N PHE A 166 -2.05 1.22 -9.37
CA PHE A 166 -2.13 -0.07 -10.05
C PHE A 166 -1.92 0.06 -11.55
N ASN A 167 -2.58 1.03 -12.19
CA ASN A 167 -2.45 1.26 -13.63
C ASN A 167 -1.04 1.71 -14.03
N GLU A 168 -0.33 2.42 -13.16
CA GLU A 168 1.06 2.84 -13.35
C GLU A 168 2.08 1.74 -12.99
N GLY A 169 1.62 0.56 -12.55
CA GLY A 169 2.47 -0.57 -12.19
C GLY A 169 3.25 -0.39 -10.88
N LYS A 170 2.89 0.60 -10.05
CA LYS A 170 3.54 0.87 -8.75
C LYS A 170 3.10 -0.13 -7.67
N ILE A 171 1.92 -0.73 -7.83
CA ILE A 171 1.45 -1.84 -6.99
C ILE A 171 1.05 -3.03 -7.87
N SER A 172 1.36 -4.24 -7.40
CA SER A 172 1.12 -5.50 -8.13
C SER A 172 -0.31 -6.03 -7.95
N LYS A 173 -0.86 -5.91 -6.73
CA LYS A 173 -2.21 -6.36 -6.37
C LYS A 173 -3.10 -5.16 -6.09
N TYR A 174 -4.31 -5.16 -6.65
CA TYR A 174 -5.30 -4.12 -6.42
C TYR A 174 -6.23 -4.47 -5.24
N PRO A 175 -6.20 -3.72 -4.12
CA PRO A 175 -6.88 -4.10 -2.88
C PRO A 175 -8.41 -3.92 -2.95
N PHE A 176 -8.92 -3.11 -3.89
CA PHE A 176 -10.36 -2.92 -4.11
C PHE A 176 -10.97 -3.93 -5.10
N THR A 177 -10.29 -5.04 -5.38
CA THR A 177 -10.85 -6.09 -6.25
C THR A 177 -12.05 -6.77 -5.58
N GLU A 178 -11.92 -7.10 -4.30
CA GLU A 178 -12.96 -7.78 -3.50
C GLU A 178 -13.57 -6.88 -2.43
N PHE A 179 -13.01 -5.68 -2.20
CA PHE A 179 -13.51 -4.75 -1.21
C PHE A 179 -14.69 -3.94 -1.74
N ILE A 180 -15.84 -4.05 -1.07
CA ILE A 180 -17.06 -3.31 -1.41
C ILE A 180 -17.09 -1.99 -0.64
N VAL A 181 -16.89 -0.90 -1.37
CA VAL A 181 -16.94 0.47 -0.84
C VAL A 181 -18.33 0.83 -0.30
N GLY A 182 -19.38 0.34 -0.97
CA GLY A 182 -20.78 0.65 -0.67
C GLY A 182 -21.46 1.34 -1.85
N SER A 183 -22.63 1.92 -1.60
CA SER A 183 -23.39 2.71 -2.57
C SER A 183 -23.72 4.08 -1.97
N PRO A 184 -23.75 5.14 -2.79
CA PRO A 184 -24.18 6.46 -2.31
C PRO A 184 -25.64 6.40 -1.88
N PHE A 185 -25.97 7.12 -0.81
CA PHE A 185 -27.36 7.30 -0.44
C PHE A 185 -28.00 8.32 -1.39
N ILE A 186 -29.01 7.89 -2.16
CA ILE A 186 -29.81 8.77 -3.00
C ILE A 186 -31.03 9.15 -2.17
N GLY A 187 -31.08 10.39 -1.69
CA GLY A 187 -32.31 10.94 -1.13
C GLY A 187 -33.34 11.10 -2.25
N GLU A 188 -34.60 10.75 -1.99
CA GLU A 188 -35.68 11.11 -2.90
C GLU A 188 -35.80 12.64 -2.87
N PRO A 189 -35.64 13.34 -4.01
CA PRO A 189 -35.81 14.78 -4.05
C PRO A 189 -37.28 15.10 -3.76
N GLU A 190 -37.53 15.80 -2.67
CA GLU A 190 -38.82 16.42 -2.40
C GLU A 190 -38.91 17.67 -3.27
N TYR A 191 -39.83 17.66 -4.23
CA TYR A 191 -40.03 18.80 -5.14
C TYR A 191 -40.92 19.82 -4.44
N LEU A 192 -40.56 21.09 -4.57
CA LEU A 192 -41.43 22.18 -4.11
C LEU A 192 -42.63 22.28 -5.04
N GLU A 193 -43.84 22.27 -4.47
CA GLU A 193 -45.07 22.56 -5.21
C GLU A 193 -45.19 24.08 -5.47
N PRO A 194 -45.89 24.53 -6.53
CA PRO A 194 -46.03 25.94 -6.88
C PRO A 194 -46.54 26.85 -5.74
N GLU A 195 -47.28 26.29 -4.79
CA GLU A 195 -47.80 26.96 -3.60
C GLU A 195 -46.70 27.24 -2.56
N GLU A 196 -45.68 26.38 -2.47
CA GLU A 196 -44.55 26.54 -1.55
C GLU A 196 -43.54 27.59 -2.03
N LEU A 197 -43.55 27.89 -3.34
CA LEU A 197 -42.79 29.00 -3.93
C LEU A 197 -43.41 30.37 -3.64
N LYS A 198 -44.64 30.43 -3.11
CA LYS A 198 -45.36 31.68 -2.81
C LYS A 198 -45.29 32.08 -1.33
N ILE A 199 -44.15 31.81 -0.69
CA ILE A 199 -43.82 32.37 0.62
C ILE A 199 -42.73 33.42 0.42
N THR A 200 -42.98 34.57 1.04
CA THR A 200 -42.41 35.91 0.86
C THR A 200 -40.90 36.02 1.06
#